data_AF-A0AAN8IJ63-F1
#
_entry.id   AF-A0AAN8IJ63-F1
#
_cell.length_a   1.000
_cell.length_b   1.000
_cell.length_c   1.000
_cell.angle_alpha   90.00
_cell.angle_beta   90.00
_cell.angle_gamma   90.00
#
_symmetry.space_group_name_H-M   'P 1'
#
loop_
_entity.id
_entity.type
_entity.pdbx_description
1 polymer ?
#
loop_
_entity_poly.entity_id
_entity_poly.type
_entity_poly.pdbx_seq_one_letter_code
_entity_poly.pdbx_strand_id
1 'polypeptide(L)'
;FDDTLGFFPLRGGDRSPLGSPISMQKKGARFGTNVPMITELVNDSNVQFLDQDDDDDPDTELYLTQPFACGTAFAISVLDSLMSTTYFNDSALTLIRTLVTGGATPELELILAEGAGLRGGYSTPETLSNRDRCRIAQIALHDNPYEGIGHNSTYGQMFTTSLKKYGQLCIGL
;
A
#
# COMPACT_ATOMS: atom_id res chain seq x y z
N PHE A 1 -3.78 -33.07 18.96
CA PHE A 1 -3.51 -33.95 17.81
C PHE A 1 -2.18 -33.52 17.24
N ASP A 2 -1.32 -34.51 17.05
CA ASP A 2 0.12 -34.52 16.77
C ASP A 2 0.65 -33.43 15.80
N ASP A 3 1.59 -32.59 16.24
CA ASP A 3 2.34 -31.63 15.43
C ASP A 3 3.79 -32.14 15.25
N THR A 4 3.90 -33.19 14.45
CA THR A 4 5.18 -33.60 13.86
C THR A 4 5.07 -33.37 12.38
N LEU A 5 5.70 -32.31 11.83
CA LEU A 5 6.34 -32.36 10.51
C LEU A 5 7.33 -31.19 10.37
N GLY A 6 8.61 -31.52 10.45
CA GLY A 6 9.69 -30.67 10.00
C GLY A 6 9.94 -30.80 8.49
N PHE A 7 10.59 -29.74 7.98
CA PHE A 7 11.89 -29.77 7.27
C PHE A 7 11.98 -29.63 5.72
N PHE A 8 12.90 -28.72 5.34
CA PHE A 8 13.94 -28.68 4.28
C PHE A 8 13.60 -27.98 2.94
N PRO A 9 14.51 -27.11 2.43
CA PRO A 9 14.39 -26.54 1.10
C PRO A 9 14.84 -27.56 0.03
N LEU A 10 13.97 -27.85 -0.93
CA LEU A 10 14.34 -28.60 -2.13
C LEU A 10 15.17 -27.67 -3.04
N ARG A 11 16.44 -28.03 -3.26
CA ARG A 11 17.35 -27.35 -4.18
C ARG A 11 17.25 -28.04 -5.54
N GLY A 12 16.83 -27.31 -6.57
CA GLY A 12 17.15 -27.60 -7.98
C GLY A 12 15.99 -27.60 -8.98
N GLY A 13 16.16 -26.79 -10.05
CA GLY A 13 15.73 -27.15 -11.40
C GLY A 13 14.61 -26.31 -12.04
N ASP A 14 15.03 -25.36 -12.90
CA ASP A 14 14.34 -24.79 -14.07
C ASP A 14 12.88 -24.29 -13.97
N ARG A 15 12.69 -22.97 -14.20
CA ARG A 15 11.50 -22.40 -14.89
C ARG A 15 11.61 -20.89 -15.21
N SER A 16 11.70 -20.59 -16.51
CA SER A 16 11.23 -19.43 -17.30
C SER A 16 11.68 -17.97 -16.98
N PRO A 17 11.95 -17.13 -18.01
CA PRO A 17 12.38 -15.73 -17.86
C PRO A 17 11.23 -14.74 -17.57
N LEU A 18 10.02 -15.25 -17.31
CA LEU A 18 8.87 -14.42 -16.96
C LEU A 18 8.81 -14.39 -15.43
N GLY A 19 9.28 -13.29 -14.85
CA GLY A 19 9.27 -13.06 -13.41
C GLY A 19 7.92 -13.44 -12.82
N SER A 20 7.91 -14.52 -12.05
CA SER A 20 6.78 -14.94 -11.25
C SER A 20 6.35 -13.77 -10.36
N PRO A 21 5.03 -13.54 -10.15
CA PRO A 21 4.59 -12.55 -9.19
C PRO A 21 5.28 -12.87 -7.86
N ILE A 22 5.85 -11.84 -7.22
CA ILE A 22 6.40 -11.96 -5.87
C ILE A 22 5.29 -12.54 -5.01
N SER A 23 5.39 -13.84 -4.74
CA SER A 23 4.49 -14.52 -3.83
C SER A 23 4.86 -14.01 -2.45
N MET A 24 4.17 -12.97 -1.99
CA MET A 24 4.02 -12.74 -0.55
C MET A 24 3.33 -14.00 0.00
N GLN A 25 4.12 -15.00 0.40
CA GLN A 25 3.61 -16.07 1.25
C GLN A 25 3.28 -15.41 2.58
N LYS A 26 2.06 -14.87 2.70
CA LYS A 26 1.45 -14.52 3.97
C LYS A 26 1.55 -15.79 4.81
N LYS A 27 2.37 -15.77 5.86
CA LYS A 27 2.26 -16.70 6.98
C LYS A 27 0.77 -16.70 7.33
N GLY A 28 0.09 -17.83 7.14
CA GLY A 28 -1.33 -17.93 7.44
C GLY A 28 -1.58 -17.41 8.85
N ALA A 29 -2.61 -16.58 9.02
CA ALA A 29 -2.99 -16.07 10.32
C ALA A 29 -3.34 -17.28 11.21
N ARG A 30 -2.53 -17.54 12.24
CA ARG A 30 -2.76 -18.64 13.19
C ARG A 30 -4.01 -18.42 14.05
N PHE A 31 -4.43 -17.16 14.17
CA PHE A 31 -5.58 -16.67 14.91
C PHE A 31 -6.37 -15.71 14.03
N GLY A 32 -7.70 -15.70 14.16
CA GLY A 32 -8.58 -14.83 13.37
C GLY A 32 -8.27 -13.34 13.54
N THR A 33 -7.77 -12.93 14.71
CA THR A 33 -7.34 -11.56 15.03
C THR A 33 -6.12 -11.10 14.23
N ASN A 34 -5.32 -12.01 13.67
CA ASN A 34 -4.15 -11.67 12.85
C ASN A 34 -4.49 -11.50 11.35
N VAL A 35 -5.77 -11.61 10.98
CA VAL A 35 -6.21 -11.35 9.61
C VAL A 35 -6.30 -9.84 9.42
N PRO A 36 -5.51 -9.23 8.52
CA PRO A 36 -5.60 -7.79 8.28
C PRO A 36 -6.92 -7.47 7.58
N MET A 37 -7.68 -6.55 8.16
CA MET A 37 -8.95 -6.06 7.63
C MET A 37 -8.94 -4.54 7.56
N ILE A 38 -9.67 -3.99 6.59
CA ILE A 38 -9.96 -2.56 6.50
C ILE A 38 -11.47 -2.38 6.42
N THR A 39 -12.01 -1.48 7.24
CA THR A 39 -13.44 -1.23 7.35
C THR A 39 -13.75 0.19 6.92
N GLU A 40 -14.64 0.34 5.94
CA GLU A 40 -15.20 1.64 5.57
C GLU A 40 -16.24 2.07 6.60
N LEU A 41 -16.15 3.32 7.08
CA LEU A 41 -17.06 3.90 8.05
C LEU A 41 -17.83 5.08 7.45
N VAL A 42 -19.15 5.04 7.63
CA VAL A 42 -20.04 6.16 7.29
C VAL A 42 -20.14 7.17 8.43
N ASN A 43 -20.08 6.69 9.67
CA ASN A 43 -20.13 7.52 10.87
C ASN A 43 -18.85 7.30 11.67
N ASP A 44 -18.09 8.37 11.88
CA ASP A 44 -16.78 8.37 12.52
C ASP A 44 -16.86 7.81 13.95
N SER A 45 -17.93 8.11 14.68
CA SER A 45 -18.17 7.60 16.05
C SER A 45 -18.28 6.07 16.15
N ASN A 46 -18.49 5.36 15.04
CA ASN A 46 -18.50 3.89 15.04
C ASN A 46 -17.10 3.26 15.11
N VAL A 47 -16.03 4.06 14.98
CA VAL A 47 -14.64 3.56 14.99
C VAL A 47 -14.28 2.82 16.29
N GLN A 48 -14.84 3.26 17.43
CA GLN A 48 -14.67 2.66 18.75
C GLN A 48 -15.10 1.18 18.82
N PHE A 49 -15.92 0.70 17.89
CA PHE A 49 -16.37 -0.70 17.89
C PHE A 49 -15.41 -1.67 17.20
N LEU A 50 -14.33 -1.16 16.59
CA LEU A 50 -13.41 -1.97 15.79
C LEU A 50 -12.28 -2.59 16.63
N ASP A 51 -11.89 -1.95 17.72
CA ASP A 51 -10.87 -2.45 18.62
C ASP A 51 -11.42 -2.43 20.05
N GLN A 52 -11.36 -3.58 20.73
CA GLN A 52 -11.90 -3.73 22.08
C GLN A 52 -10.87 -3.37 23.15
N ASP A 53 -9.61 -3.22 22.75
CA ASP A 53 -8.49 -2.92 23.64
C ASP A 53 -8.15 -1.41 23.67
N ASP A 54 -8.89 -0.57 22.92
CA ASP A 54 -8.71 0.90 22.90
C ASP A 54 -9.41 1.57 24.09
N ASP A 55 -8.87 2.70 24.55
CA ASP A 55 -9.48 3.52 25.61
C ASP A 55 -10.56 4.40 24.97
N ASP A 56 -11.76 3.83 24.81
CA ASP A 56 -12.90 4.45 24.11
C ASP A 56 -13.41 5.74 24.79
N ASP A 57 -12.83 6.90 24.47
CA ASP A 57 -13.40 8.22 24.77
C ASP A 57 -14.20 8.73 23.55
N PRO A 58 -15.55 8.87 23.67
CA PRO A 58 -16.42 9.28 22.58
C PRO A 58 -16.13 10.69 22.04
N ASP A 59 -15.38 11.52 22.78
CA ASP A 59 -14.97 12.86 22.36
C ASP A 59 -13.63 12.88 21.59
N THR A 60 -13.00 11.71 21.37
CA THR A 60 -11.75 11.60 20.62
C THR A 60 -11.97 11.79 19.12
N GLU A 61 -11.18 12.68 18.50
CA GLU A 61 -11.21 12.90 17.05
C GLU A 61 -10.71 11.65 16.30
N LEU A 62 -11.35 11.34 15.17
CA LEU A 62 -11.10 10.10 14.40
C LEU A 62 -9.60 9.83 14.14
N TYR A 63 -8.83 10.86 13.78
CA TYR A 63 -7.42 10.69 13.41
C TYR A 63 -6.48 10.36 14.59
N LEU A 64 -6.99 10.46 15.83
CA LEU A 64 -6.28 10.07 17.05
C LEU A 64 -6.65 8.66 17.53
N THR A 65 -7.65 8.01 16.93
CA THR A 65 -8.11 6.67 17.33
C THR A 65 -7.16 5.57 16.83
N GLN A 66 -7.02 4.49 17.60
CA GLN A 66 -6.14 3.38 17.25
C GLN A 66 -6.53 2.69 15.93
N PRO A 67 -7.82 2.38 15.66
CA PRO A 67 -8.20 1.69 14.42
C PRO A 67 -7.85 2.49 13.16
N PHE A 68 -7.96 3.83 13.24
CA PHE A 68 -7.58 4.73 12.15
C PHE A 68 -6.06 4.80 11.99
N ALA A 69 -5.31 5.02 13.07
CA ALA A 69 -3.85 5.11 13.05
C ALA A 69 -3.18 3.81 12.57
N CYS A 70 -3.74 2.65 12.90
CA CYS A 70 -3.28 1.34 12.43
C CYS A 70 -3.73 1.01 11.00
N GLY A 71 -4.54 1.86 10.34
CA GLY A 71 -5.01 1.65 8.98
C GLY A 71 -6.06 0.54 8.83
N THR A 72 -6.79 0.23 9.90
CA THR A 72 -7.88 -0.77 9.90
C THR A 72 -9.26 -0.15 9.71
N ALA A 73 -9.36 1.17 9.83
CA ALA A 73 -10.57 1.95 9.59
C ALA A 73 -10.31 3.04 8.54
N PHE A 74 -11.29 3.28 7.67
CA PHE A 74 -11.30 4.38 6.71
C PHE A 74 -12.67 5.04 6.69
N ALA A 75 -12.77 6.29 7.15
CA ALA A 75 -14.02 7.05 7.12
C ALA A 75 -14.10 7.97 5.91
N ILE A 76 -15.31 8.16 5.37
CA ILE A 76 -15.52 9.05 4.21
C ILE A 76 -15.25 10.52 4.58
N SER A 77 -15.50 10.91 5.83
CA SER A 77 -15.33 12.28 6.34
C SER A 77 -13.94 12.87 6.10
N VAL A 78 -12.89 12.04 6.08
CA VAL A 78 -11.51 12.52 5.86
C VAL A 78 -11.32 13.13 4.47
N LEU A 79 -12.16 12.75 3.50
CA LEU A 79 -12.11 13.26 2.13
C LEU A 79 -12.62 14.70 2.03
N ASP A 80 -13.35 15.22 3.03
CA ASP A 80 -13.81 16.62 3.03
C ASP A 80 -12.62 17.60 3.05
N SER A 81 -11.53 17.22 3.72
CA SER A 81 -10.29 18.00 3.75
C SER A 81 -9.63 18.13 2.35
N LEU A 82 -9.92 17.19 1.43
CA LEU A 82 -9.40 17.26 0.07
C LEU A 82 -9.99 18.46 -0.67
N MET A 83 -11.27 18.79 -0.48
CA MET A 83 -11.90 19.95 -1.14
C MET A 83 -11.15 21.25 -0.85
N SER A 84 -10.71 21.44 0.40
CA SER A 84 -9.88 22.59 0.77
C SER A 84 -8.48 22.51 0.12
N THR A 85 -7.87 21.32 0.13
CA THR A 85 -6.55 21.10 -0.47
C THR A 85 -6.55 21.41 -1.96
N THR A 86 -7.59 20.99 -2.70
CA THR A 86 -7.71 21.23 -4.14
C THR A 86 -7.99 22.69 -4.48
N TYR A 87 -8.68 23.41 -3.58
CA TYR A 87 -8.89 24.84 -3.75
C TYR A 87 -7.57 25.62 -3.72
N PHE A 88 -6.66 25.27 -2.80
CA PHE A 88 -5.36 25.95 -2.68
C PHE A 88 -4.29 25.41 -3.64
N ASN A 89 -4.37 24.14 -4.02
CA ASN A 89 -3.39 23.50 -4.89
C ASN A 89 -4.07 22.51 -5.85
N ASP A 90 -4.38 22.98 -7.05
CA ASP A 90 -5.00 22.17 -8.11
C ASP A 90 -4.15 20.96 -8.52
N SER A 91 -2.80 21.08 -8.45
CA SER A 91 -1.90 19.98 -8.76
C SER A 91 -1.91 18.86 -7.72
N ALA A 92 -2.35 19.13 -6.48
CA ALA A 92 -2.41 18.12 -5.43
C ALA A 92 -3.41 17.00 -5.74
N LEU A 93 -4.60 17.35 -6.28
CA LEU A 93 -5.60 16.35 -6.64
C LEU A 93 -5.09 15.43 -7.75
N THR A 94 -4.43 16.02 -8.76
CA THR A 94 -3.85 15.27 -9.88
C THR A 94 -2.78 14.30 -9.40
N LEU A 95 -1.93 14.73 -8.45
CA LEU A 95 -0.92 13.87 -7.84
C LEU A 95 -1.56 12.69 -7.06
N ILE A 96 -2.53 12.98 -6.18
CA ILE A 96 -3.22 11.96 -5.38
C ILE A 96 -3.94 10.97 -6.29
N ARG A 97 -4.67 11.46 -7.30
CA ARG A 97 -5.36 10.62 -8.28
C ARG A 97 -4.38 9.71 -9.01
N THR A 98 -3.27 10.24 -9.51
CA THR A 98 -2.25 9.46 -10.22
C THR A 98 -1.65 8.38 -9.32
N LEU A 99 -1.39 8.71 -8.05
CA LEU A 99 -0.81 7.79 -7.08
C LEU A 99 -1.77 6.66 -6.67
N VAL A 100 -3.02 7.01 -6.35
CA VAL A 100 -4.03 6.07 -5.81
C VAL A 100 -4.65 5.21 -6.91
N THR A 101 -5.03 5.81 -8.04
CA THR A 101 -5.67 5.07 -9.16
C THR A 101 -4.67 4.32 -10.04
N GLY A 102 -3.36 4.49 -9.77
CA GLY A 102 -2.31 3.91 -10.59
C GLY A 102 -2.28 4.54 -11.98
N GLY A 103 -2.40 5.87 -12.07
CA GLY A 103 -2.22 6.64 -13.30
C GLY A 103 -3.42 6.65 -14.24
N ALA A 104 -4.64 6.85 -13.73
CA ALA A 104 -5.80 7.14 -14.56
C ALA A 104 -5.56 8.46 -15.34
N THR A 105 -5.23 8.34 -16.62
CA THR A 105 -4.95 9.50 -17.48
C THR A 105 -6.24 10.07 -18.08
N PRO A 106 -6.26 11.34 -18.51
CA PRO A 106 -7.43 11.93 -19.18
C PRO A 106 -7.85 11.16 -20.44
N GLU A 107 -6.90 10.54 -21.16
CA GLU A 107 -7.21 9.70 -22.32
C GLU A 107 -8.01 8.46 -21.92
N LEU A 108 -7.70 7.86 -20.77
CA LEU A 108 -8.47 6.73 -20.24
C LEU A 108 -9.88 7.17 -19.85
N GLU A 109 -10.02 8.36 -19.26
CA GLU A 109 -11.33 8.92 -18.92
C GLU A 109 -12.20 9.16 -20.16
N LEU A 110 -11.60 9.66 -21.25
CA LEU A 110 -12.30 9.84 -22.51
C LEU A 110 -12.81 8.51 -23.09
N ILE A 111 -11.96 7.47 -23.10
CA ILE A 111 -12.36 6.13 -23.55
C ILE A 111 -13.51 5.58 -22.70
N LEU A 112 -13.47 5.80 -21.38
CA LEU A 112 -14.56 5.39 -20.48
C LEU A 112 -15.83 6.21 -20.73
N ALA A 113 -15.71 7.49 -21.06
CA ALA A 113 -16.84 8.36 -21.38
C ALA A 113 -17.55 7.94 -22.68
N GLU A 114 -16.87 7.26 -23.60
CA GLU A 114 -17.49 6.63 -24.78
C GLU A 114 -18.38 5.42 -24.43
N GLY A 115 -18.44 5.01 -23.16
CA GLY A 115 -19.31 3.93 -22.67
C GLY A 115 -18.84 2.52 -23.04
N ALA A 116 -17.62 2.41 -23.57
CA ALA A 116 -17.06 1.17 -24.07
C ALA A 116 -16.40 0.27 -23.00
N GLY A 117 -16.22 0.80 -21.78
CA GLY A 117 -15.43 0.16 -20.74
C GLY A 117 -13.93 0.10 -21.08
N LEU A 118 -13.20 -0.77 -20.38
CA LEU A 118 -11.76 -0.96 -20.61
C LEU A 118 -11.53 -1.82 -21.85
N ARG A 119 -10.92 -1.24 -22.89
CA ARG A 119 -10.54 -1.94 -24.11
C ARG A 119 -9.04 -2.25 -24.10
N GLY A 120 -8.69 -3.51 -24.33
CA GLY A 120 -7.31 -3.93 -24.53
C GLY A 120 -6.77 -3.49 -25.91
N GLY A 121 -5.45 -3.38 -26.02
CA GLY A 121 -4.75 -3.07 -27.26
C GLY A 121 -3.51 -3.95 -27.44
N TYR A 122 -2.91 -3.89 -28.62
CA TYR A 122 -1.62 -4.53 -28.89
C TYR A 122 -0.50 -3.86 -28.11
N SER A 123 0.50 -4.64 -27.69
CA SER A 123 1.69 -4.10 -27.00
C SER A 123 2.66 -3.50 -28.03
N THR A 124 2.62 -2.18 -28.16
CA THR A 124 3.64 -1.38 -28.88
C THR A 124 4.76 -0.96 -27.91
N PRO A 125 5.96 -0.58 -28.40
CA PRO A 125 7.03 -0.06 -27.54
C PRO A 125 6.59 1.09 -26.64
N GLU A 126 5.75 1.99 -27.15
CA GLU A 126 5.17 3.13 -26.41
C GLU A 126 4.22 2.67 -25.29
N THR A 127 3.35 1.68 -25.55
CA THR A 127 2.47 1.15 -24.50
C THR A 127 3.22 0.38 -23.41
N LEU A 128 4.37 -0.20 -23.76
CA LEU A 128 5.24 -0.89 -22.79
C LEU A 128 5.98 0.11 -21.90
N SER A 129 6.45 1.24 -22.44
CA SER A 129 7.09 2.29 -21.63
C SER A 129 6.14 2.90 -20.58
N ASN A 130 4.83 2.89 -20.83
CA ASN A 130 3.83 3.37 -19.85
C ASN A 130 3.74 2.51 -18.58
N ARG A 131 4.41 1.34 -18.54
CA ARG A 131 4.49 0.45 -17.37
C ARG A 131 5.61 0.83 -16.41
N ASP A 132 6.56 1.67 -16.82
CA ASP A 132 7.73 2.09 -16.03
C ASP A 132 7.39 3.18 -15.01
N ARG A 133 6.27 3.01 -14.31
CA ARG A 133 5.79 3.92 -13.27
C ARG A 133 6.15 3.40 -11.88
N CYS A 134 6.34 4.32 -10.95
CA CYS A 134 6.60 3.99 -9.55
C CYS A 134 5.46 3.16 -8.95
N ARG A 135 5.82 2.26 -8.04
CA ARG A 135 4.89 1.43 -7.28
C ARG A 135 5.06 1.69 -5.80
N ILE A 136 3.97 1.60 -5.04
CA ILE A 136 4.02 1.63 -3.59
C ILE A 136 4.16 0.20 -3.08
N ALA A 137 5.11 -0.03 -2.17
CA ALA A 137 5.32 -1.31 -1.51
C ALA A 137 5.82 -1.07 -0.08
N GLN A 138 5.46 -1.97 0.82
CA GLN A 138 6.08 -2.07 2.13
C GLN A 138 7.30 -2.99 2.06
N ILE A 139 8.39 -2.59 2.70
CA ILE A 139 9.65 -3.34 2.72
C ILE A 139 9.93 -3.73 4.17
N ALA A 140 10.06 -5.03 4.41
CA ALA A 140 10.39 -5.56 5.72
C ALA A 140 11.87 -5.33 6.04
N LEU A 141 12.16 -4.65 7.16
CA LEU A 141 13.55 -4.36 7.56
C LEU A 141 14.29 -5.57 8.15
N HIS A 142 13.57 -6.60 8.61
CA HIS A 142 14.18 -7.80 9.19
C HIS A 142 14.98 -8.63 8.18
N ASP A 143 14.70 -8.48 6.88
CA ASP A 143 15.43 -9.15 5.80
C ASP A 143 16.73 -8.43 5.42
N ASN A 144 17.09 -7.35 6.11
CA ASN A 144 18.23 -6.48 5.80
C ASN A 144 18.25 -6.04 4.32
N PRO A 145 17.18 -5.37 3.83
CA PRO A 145 17.03 -5.01 2.41
C PRO A 145 18.09 -4.02 1.90
N TYR A 146 18.72 -3.26 2.81
CA TYR A 146 19.71 -2.25 2.48
C TYR A 146 21.06 -2.59 3.12
N GLU A 147 22.09 -2.67 2.29
CA GLU A 147 23.45 -2.93 2.75
C GLU A 147 23.95 -1.84 3.70
N GLY A 148 24.40 -2.26 4.89
CA GLY A 148 24.96 -1.34 5.91
C GLY A 148 23.92 -0.63 6.79
N ILE A 149 22.62 -0.91 6.59
CA ILE A 149 21.54 -0.46 7.47
C ILE A 149 21.18 -1.60 8.42
N GLY A 150 21.17 -1.32 9.72
CA GLY A 150 20.83 -2.30 10.77
C GLY A 150 20.13 -1.65 11.96
N HIS A 151 20.07 -2.37 13.09
CA HIS A 151 19.28 -1.97 14.27
C HIS A 151 19.60 -0.60 14.88
N ASN A 152 20.80 -0.04 14.63
CA ASN A 152 21.21 1.26 15.17
C ASN A 152 21.33 2.36 14.09
N SER A 153 20.87 2.10 12.87
CA SER A 153 20.90 3.08 11.79
C SER A 153 19.74 4.07 11.92
N THR A 154 19.96 5.31 11.50
CA THR A 154 18.90 6.33 11.51
C THR A 154 18.03 6.24 10.24
N TYR A 155 16.78 6.72 10.32
CA TYR A 155 15.90 6.82 9.16
C TYR A 155 16.56 7.58 8.00
N GLY A 156 17.28 8.67 8.29
CA GLY A 156 17.96 9.47 7.27
C GLY A 156 19.09 8.72 6.53
N GLN A 157 19.81 7.83 7.23
CA GLN A 157 20.80 6.96 6.60
C GLN A 157 20.14 5.94 5.66
N MET A 158 19.04 5.34 6.11
CA MET A 158 18.24 4.42 5.31
C MET A 158 17.65 5.11 4.07
N PHE A 159 17.01 6.28 4.24
CA PHE A 159 16.47 7.09 3.16
C PHE A 159 17.53 7.41 2.09
N THR A 160 18.69 7.91 2.52
CA THR A 160 19.78 8.30 1.60
C THR A 160 20.33 7.09 0.83
N THR A 161 20.46 5.94 1.50
CA THR A 161 20.97 4.71 0.88
C THR A 161 19.96 4.13 -0.11
N SER A 162 18.68 4.10 0.27
CA SER A 162 17.56 3.62 -0.56
C SER A 162 17.43 4.44 -1.84
N LEU A 163 17.48 5.77 -1.71
CA LEU A 163 17.36 6.67 -2.85
C LEU A 163 18.56 6.58 -3.80
N LYS A 164 19.78 6.58 -3.27
CA LYS A 164 21.01 6.57 -4.10
C LYS A 164 21.27 5.23 -4.79
N LYS A 165 21.09 4.11 -4.08
CA LYS A 165 21.43 2.78 -4.62
C LYS A 165 20.27 2.12 -5.35
N TYR A 166 19.02 2.39 -4.95
CA TYR A 166 17.84 1.67 -5.46
C TYR A 166 16.80 2.57 -6.14
N GLY A 167 16.97 3.90 -6.10
CA GLY A 167 15.98 4.83 -6.65
C GLY A 167 14.65 4.80 -5.91
N GLN A 168 14.66 4.39 -4.63
CA GLN A 168 13.45 4.23 -3.82
C GLN A 168 13.25 5.43 -2.89
N LEU A 169 12.04 5.99 -2.90
CA LEU A 169 11.64 7.06 -1.99
C LEU A 169 10.93 6.48 -0.77
N CYS A 170 11.54 6.58 0.41
CA CYS A 170 10.91 6.16 1.66
C CYS A 170 9.99 7.28 2.17
N ILE A 171 8.72 6.95 2.39
CA ILE A 171 7.68 7.92 2.81
C ILE A 171 7.50 7.92 4.34
N GLY A 172 7.60 6.75 4.98
CA GLY A 172 7.37 6.59 6.41
C GLY A 172 7.79 5.21 6.90
N LEU A 173 7.41 4.89 8.15
CA LEU A 173 7.66 3.62 8.85
C LEU A 173 6.34 2.99 9.27
#